data_AF-A0A3N0IVE8-F1
#
_entry.id   AF-A0A3N0IVE8-F1
#
_cell.length_a   1.000
_cell.length_b   1.000
_cell.length_c   1.000
_cell.angle_alpha   90.00
_cell.angle_beta   90.00
_cell.angle_gamma   90.00
#
_symmetry.space_group_name_H-M   'P 1'
#
loop_
_entity.id
_entity.type
_entity.pdbx_description
1 polymer ?
#
loop_
_entity_poly.entity_id
_entity_poly.type
_entity_poly.pdbx_seq_one_letter_code
_entity_poly.pdbx_strand_id
1 'polypeptide(L)'
;APYAEACAWPLKRAEVPFSVAMGDVLMEGEMDLVCTDGPACDGASAFVVDYKTGGSDDESPAALHDKHLLQAQCYAYALLAHGCAEVELCFVRVEHEDETGALQTVRYRFAAPERDELAAYILEARFPYRS
;
A
#
# COMPACT_ATOMS: atom_id res chain seq x y z
N ALA A 1 4.70 17.13 0.65
CA ALA A 1 4.41 16.37 -0.57
C ALA A 1 5.03 14.98 -0.45
N PRO A 2 4.28 13.91 -0.77
CA PRO A 2 4.71 12.51 -0.58
C PRO A 2 6.03 12.17 -1.30
N TYR A 3 6.33 12.83 -2.41
CA TYR A 3 7.64 12.71 -3.08
C TYR A 3 8.81 13.19 -2.21
N ALA A 4 8.68 14.31 -1.49
CA ALA A 4 9.74 14.83 -0.62
C ALA A 4 9.99 13.89 0.57
N GLU A 5 8.92 13.26 1.07
CA GLU A 5 9.00 12.24 2.11
C GLU A 5 9.73 10.99 1.61
N ALA A 6 9.34 10.46 0.44
CA ALA A 6 10.03 9.34 -0.21
C ALA A 6 11.52 9.64 -0.43
N CYS A 7 11.87 10.86 -0.83
CA CYS A 7 13.26 11.29 -1.00
C CYS A 7 14.10 11.17 0.28
N ALA A 8 13.51 11.30 1.46
CA ALA A 8 14.18 11.20 2.75
C ALA A 8 14.58 9.75 3.13
N TRP A 9 13.99 8.75 2.48
CA TRP A 9 14.32 7.34 2.72
C TRP A 9 15.65 6.96 2.06
N PRO A 10 16.47 6.10 2.70
CA PRO A 10 17.78 5.75 2.19
C PRO A 10 17.72 4.93 0.90
N LEU A 11 16.72 4.06 0.75
CA LEU A 11 16.51 3.25 -0.45
C LEU A 11 15.14 3.51 -1.05
N LYS A 12 15.11 3.59 -2.38
CA LYS A 12 13.94 3.88 -3.21
C LYS A 12 14.00 2.99 -4.45
N ARG A 13 12.94 2.26 -4.75
CA ARG A 13 12.82 1.42 -5.94
C ARG A 13 11.48 1.69 -6.60
N ALA A 14 11.51 2.02 -7.88
CA ALA A 14 10.31 2.22 -8.68
C ALA A 14 9.91 0.90 -9.36
N GLU A 15 8.61 0.75 -9.66
CA GLU A 15 8.03 -0.38 -10.40
C GLU A 15 8.48 -1.72 -9.82
N VAL A 16 8.14 -1.95 -8.54
CA VAL A 16 8.57 -3.12 -7.80
C VAL A 16 7.55 -4.24 -7.95
N PRO A 17 7.81 -5.28 -8.76
CA PRO A 17 6.94 -6.44 -8.83
C PRO A 17 7.02 -7.22 -7.52
N PHE A 18 5.90 -7.82 -7.13
CA PHE A 18 5.85 -8.74 -6.02
C PHE A 18 5.04 -9.98 -6.37
N SER A 19 5.40 -11.07 -5.71
CA SER A 19 4.68 -12.34 -5.76
C SER A 19 4.81 -13.00 -4.39
N VAL A 20 3.68 -13.19 -3.72
CA VAL A 20 3.63 -13.72 -2.36
C VAL A 20 2.56 -14.80 -2.26
N ALA A 21 2.93 -15.92 -1.64
CA ALA A 21 2.00 -16.99 -1.36
C ALA A 21 1.21 -16.69 -0.08
N MET A 22 -0.10 -16.86 -0.14
CA MET A 22 -1.04 -16.71 0.96
C MET A 22 -1.91 -17.97 1.01
N GLY A 23 -1.42 -18.99 1.70
CA GLY A 23 -2.03 -20.33 1.68
C GLY A 23 -1.89 -21.00 0.31
N ASP A 24 -3.02 -21.39 -0.30
CA ASP A 24 -3.10 -21.96 -1.66
C ASP A 24 -3.19 -20.90 -2.76
N VAL A 25 -3.22 -19.62 -2.39
CA VAL A 25 -3.35 -18.49 -3.30
C VAL A 25 -1.97 -17.87 -3.55
N LEU A 26 -1.64 -17.64 -4.82
CA LEU A 26 -0.57 -16.73 -5.20
C LEU A 26 -1.16 -15.34 -5.45
N MET A 27 -0.56 -14.33 -4.83
CA MET A 27 -0.87 -12.92 -5.06
C MET A 27 0.30 -12.27 -5.77
N GLU A 28 0.02 -11.64 -6.89
CA GLU A 28 0.99 -10.97 -7.76
C GLU A 28 0.53 -9.55 -8.05
N GLY A 29 1.49 -8.65 -8.24
CA GLY A 29 1.23 -7.26 -8.58
C GLY A 29 2.51 -6.46 -8.69
N GLU A 30 2.37 -5.15 -8.78
CA GLU A 30 3.46 -4.19 -8.88
C GLU A 30 3.14 -2.99 -7.97
N MET A 31 4.18 -2.42 -7.36
CA MET A 31 4.10 -1.21 -6.56
C MET A 31 4.93 -0.11 -7.22
N ASP A 32 4.31 1.04 -7.53
CA ASP A 32 4.95 2.13 -8.29
C ASP A 32 6.24 2.62 -7.63
N LEU A 33 6.24 2.78 -6.30
CA LEU A 33 7.42 3.20 -5.55
C LEU A 33 7.44 2.56 -4.16
N VAL A 34 8.53 1.86 -3.85
CA VAL A 34 8.80 1.30 -2.53
C VAL A 34 10.06 1.91 -1.97
N CYS A 35 9.94 2.47 -0.77
CA CYS A 35 11.04 3.01 0.02
C CYS A 35 11.27 2.13 1.25
N THR A 36 12.51 1.85 1.60
CA THR A 36 12.87 1.05 2.79
C THR A 36 14.07 1.65 3.51
N ASP A 37 14.18 1.42 4.81
CA ASP A 37 15.32 1.85 5.64
C ASP A 37 16.56 0.93 5.49
N GLY A 38 16.36 -0.28 4.96
CA GLY A 38 17.40 -1.26 4.67
C GLY A 38 17.22 -2.00 3.33
N PRO A 39 18.28 -2.64 2.80
CA PRO A 39 18.25 -3.32 1.51
C PRO A 39 17.40 -4.59 1.51
N ALA A 40 17.20 -5.19 2.68
CA ALA A 40 16.32 -6.33 2.92
C ALA A 40 15.17 -5.90 3.82
N CYS A 41 13.98 -6.49 3.63
CA CYS A 41 12.85 -6.40 4.56
C CYS A 41 13.14 -7.22 5.83
N ASP A 42 14.27 -7.07 6.50
CA ASP A 42 14.60 -7.82 7.73
C ASP A 42 14.29 -6.97 8.95
N GLY A 43 12.99 -6.81 9.26
CA GLY A 43 12.52 -5.88 10.30
C GLY A 43 12.57 -4.41 9.90
N ALA A 44 12.83 -4.12 8.61
CA ALA A 44 12.81 -2.79 8.02
C ALA A 44 11.42 -2.15 8.08
N SER A 45 11.37 -0.82 8.21
CA SER A 45 10.17 -0.04 7.87
C SER A 45 10.11 0.17 6.35
N ALA A 46 8.90 0.08 5.79
CA ALA A 46 8.66 0.36 4.38
C ALA A 46 7.65 1.50 4.21
N PHE A 47 7.88 2.34 3.20
CA PHE A 47 6.95 3.37 2.74
C PHE A 47 6.66 3.18 1.25
N VAL A 48 5.39 2.97 0.92
CA VAL A 48 4.93 2.75 -0.45
C VAL A 48 4.18 3.97 -0.94
N VAL A 49 4.47 4.40 -2.16
CA VAL A 49 3.70 5.43 -2.87
C VAL A 49 3.11 4.79 -4.12
N ASP A 50 1.80 4.95 -4.30
CA ASP A 50 1.05 4.50 -5.48
C ASP A 50 0.34 5.71 -6.09
N TYR A 51 0.55 5.95 -7.37
CA TYR A 51 0.04 7.11 -8.09
C TYR A 51 -1.26 6.76 -8.81
N LYS A 52 -2.34 7.44 -8.42
CA LYS A 52 -3.66 7.26 -9.02
C LYS A 52 -3.97 8.37 -10.01
N THR A 53 -4.26 7.97 -11.25
CA THR A 53 -4.83 8.83 -12.30
C THR A 53 -6.35 8.72 -12.33
N GLY A 54 -7.05 9.82 -12.53
CA GLY A 54 -8.52 9.88 -12.60
C GLY A 54 -9.25 9.83 -11.25
N GLY A 55 -10.56 9.65 -11.35
CA GLY A 55 -11.51 9.77 -10.23
C GLY A 55 -12.35 11.05 -10.34
N SER A 56 -13.32 11.20 -9.45
CA SER A 56 -14.15 12.42 -9.37
C SER A 56 -13.66 13.34 -8.25
N ASP A 57 -13.87 14.64 -8.40
CA ASP A 57 -13.68 15.62 -7.32
C ASP A 57 -14.67 15.39 -6.16
N ASP A 58 -15.84 14.83 -6.47
CA ASP A 58 -16.92 14.58 -5.50
C ASP A 58 -16.71 13.32 -4.64
N GLU A 59 -15.63 12.56 -4.85
CA GLU A 59 -15.35 11.39 -4.03
C GLU A 59 -14.94 11.82 -2.61
N SER A 60 -15.75 11.44 -1.62
CA SER A 60 -15.43 11.74 -0.22
C SER A 60 -14.13 11.03 0.21
N PRO A 61 -13.37 11.59 1.16
CA PRO A 61 -12.16 10.95 1.68
C PRO A 61 -12.40 9.51 2.18
N ALA A 62 -13.57 9.24 2.77
CA ALA A 62 -13.95 7.91 3.22
C ALA A 62 -14.20 6.94 2.05
N ALA A 63 -14.89 7.40 0.99
CA ALA A 63 -15.10 6.58 -0.21
C ALA A 63 -13.77 6.26 -0.91
N LEU A 64 -12.85 7.23 -0.99
CA LEU A 64 -11.50 7.01 -1.51
C LEU A 64 -10.71 6.02 -0.64
N HIS A 65 -10.86 6.11 0.68
CA HIS A 65 -10.23 5.18 1.60
C HIS A 65 -10.72 3.75 1.40
N ASP A 66 -12.03 3.53 1.33
CA ASP A 66 -12.59 2.20 1.12
C ASP A 66 -12.23 1.63 -0.26
N LYS A 67 -12.21 2.49 -1.29
CA LYS A 67 -11.84 2.13 -2.67
C LYS A 67 -10.43 1.58 -2.78
N HIS A 68 -9.47 2.14 -2.03
CA HIS A 68 -8.07 1.73 -2.08
C HIS A 68 -7.66 0.77 -0.95
N LEU A 69 -8.55 0.48 0.00
CA LEU A 69 -8.24 -0.33 1.17
C LEU A 69 -7.75 -1.73 0.80
N LEU A 70 -8.46 -2.45 -0.09
CA LEU A 70 -8.04 -3.81 -0.48
C LEU A 70 -6.65 -3.81 -1.15
N GLN A 71 -6.37 -2.81 -1.99
CA GLN A 71 -5.05 -2.69 -2.62
C GLN A 71 -3.96 -2.39 -1.60
N ALA A 72 -4.23 -1.50 -0.65
CA ALA A 72 -3.31 -1.18 0.44
C ALA A 72 -3.02 -2.41 1.32
N GLN A 73 -4.04 -3.21 1.63
CA GLN A 73 -3.91 -4.46 2.37
C GLN A 73 -3.05 -5.48 1.62
N CYS A 74 -3.25 -5.64 0.31
CA CYS A 74 -2.44 -6.53 -0.53
C CYS A 74 -0.95 -6.15 -0.52
N TYR A 75 -0.64 -4.86 -0.73
CA TYR A 75 0.74 -4.37 -0.72
C TYR A 75 1.39 -4.51 0.67
N ALA A 76 0.65 -4.16 1.72
CA ALA A 76 1.10 -4.32 3.10
C ALA A 76 1.41 -5.79 3.41
N TYR A 77 0.49 -6.70 3.09
CA TYR A 77 0.70 -8.12 3.28
C TYR A 77 1.95 -8.62 2.56
N ALA A 78 2.16 -8.24 1.29
CA ALA A 78 3.34 -8.64 0.54
C ALA A 78 4.64 -8.22 1.24
N LEU A 79 4.75 -6.95 1.64
CA LEU A 79 5.95 -6.43 2.30
C LEU A 79 6.17 -7.03 3.70
N LEU A 80 5.11 -7.18 4.50
CA LEU A 80 5.18 -7.82 5.81
C LEU A 80 5.54 -9.32 5.70
N ALA A 81 5.02 -10.02 4.70
CA ALA A 81 5.38 -11.41 4.42
C ALA A 81 6.84 -11.56 3.95
N HIS A 82 7.39 -10.52 3.29
CA HIS A 82 8.82 -10.42 2.98
C HIS A 82 9.69 -9.99 4.16
N GLY A 83 9.09 -9.73 5.34
CA GLY A 83 9.77 -9.56 6.63
C GLY A 83 9.81 -8.13 7.17
N CYS A 84 9.24 -7.15 6.46
CA CYS A 84 9.21 -5.78 6.94
C CYS A 84 8.40 -5.69 8.26
N ALA A 85 8.83 -4.86 9.20
CA ALA A 85 8.20 -4.75 10.52
C ALA A 85 6.93 -3.92 10.47
N GLU A 86 6.92 -2.89 9.63
CA GLU A 86 5.81 -1.99 9.41
C GLU A 86 5.81 -1.48 7.97
N VAL A 87 4.63 -1.17 7.48
CA VAL A 87 4.39 -0.64 6.14
C VAL A 87 3.45 0.54 6.24
N GLU A 88 3.88 1.67 5.71
CA GLU A 88 3.03 2.82 5.47
C GLU A 88 2.80 2.99 3.98
N LEU A 89 1.56 3.25 3.57
CA LEU A 89 1.18 3.41 2.17
C LEU A 89 0.55 4.78 1.97
N CYS A 90 0.90 5.41 0.84
CA CYS A 90 0.38 6.71 0.45
C CYS A 90 -0.08 6.64 -1.01
N PHE A 91 -1.40 6.68 -1.19
CA PHE A 91 -2.05 6.75 -2.49
C PHE A 91 -2.17 8.22 -2.87
N VAL A 92 -1.53 8.62 -3.96
CA VAL A 92 -1.45 10.02 -4.40
C VAL A 92 -2.32 10.20 -5.62
N ARG A 93 -3.37 11.00 -5.51
CA ARG A 93 -4.20 11.37 -6.67
C ARG A 93 -3.52 12.50 -7.41
N VAL A 94 -2.91 12.21 -8.55
CA VAL A 94 -2.03 13.17 -9.25
C VAL A 94 -2.79 14.29 -9.97
N GLU A 95 -4.09 14.11 -10.20
CA GLU A 95 -4.95 15.09 -10.90
C GLU A 95 -5.84 15.90 -9.94
N HIS A 96 -5.78 15.63 -8.63
CA HIS A 96 -6.67 16.25 -7.64
C HIS A 96 -5.86 16.90 -6.52
N GLU A 97 -6.25 18.12 -6.16
CA GLU A 97 -5.67 18.87 -5.05
C GLU A 97 -6.64 18.90 -3.87
N ASP A 98 -6.10 18.98 -2.65
CA ASP A 98 -6.85 19.24 -1.43
C ASP A 98 -7.13 20.74 -1.25
N GLU A 99 -7.84 21.10 -0.17
CA GLU A 99 -8.20 22.49 0.14
C GLU A 99 -6.99 23.43 0.33
N THR A 100 -5.78 22.87 0.50
CA THR A 100 -4.53 23.61 0.66
C THR A 100 -3.76 23.79 -0.65
N GLY A 101 -4.24 23.20 -1.75
CA GLY A 101 -3.55 23.17 -3.04
C GLY A 101 -2.42 22.14 -3.11
N ALA A 102 -2.39 21.18 -2.18
CA ALA A 102 -1.47 20.03 -2.22
C ALA A 102 -2.17 18.84 -2.88
N LEU A 103 -1.41 17.93 -3.50
CA LEU A 103 -2.00 16.70 -4.06
C LEU A 103 -2.77 15.92 -3.00
N GLN A 104 -3.99 15.49 -3.33
CA GLN A 104 -4.80 14.70 -2.41
C GLN A 104 -4.16 13.33 -2.18
N THR A 105 -4.00 12.96 -0.90
CA THR A 105 -3.41 11.67 -0.51
C THR A 105 -4.32 10.86 0.41
N VAL A 106 -4.31 9.55 0.25
CA VAL A 106 -4.94 8.60 1.17
C VAL A 106 -3.85 7.71 1.77
N ARG A 107 -3.80 7.64 3.11
CA ARG A 107 -2.74 6.91 3.82
C ARG A 107 -3.28 5.72 4.59
N TYR A 108 -2.44 4.68 4.68
CA TYR A 108 -2.69 3.46 5.43
C TYR A 108 -1.42 3.05 6.17
N ARG A 109 -1.56 2.38 7.31
CA ARG A 109 -0.43 1.82 8.04
C ARG A 109 -0.80 0.46 8.60
N PHE A 110 0.12 -0.48 8.48
CA PHE A 110 -0.01 -1.84 8.98
C PHE A 110 1.33 -2.31 9.55
N ALA A 111 1.28 -3.16 10.57
CA ALA A 111 2.45 -3.75 11.21
C ALA A 111 2.44 -5.28 11.13
N ALA A 112 3.61 -5.89 11.33
CA ALA A 112 3.79 -7.33 11.24
C ALA A 112 2.78 -8.17 12.05
N PRO A 113 2.34 -7.77 13.27
CA PRO A 113 1.32 -8.51 14.01
C PRO A 113 -0.04 -8.62 13.29
N GLU A 114 -0.36 -7.67 12.42
CA GLU A 114 -1.63 -7.60 11.68
C GLU A 114 -1.60 -8.48 10.42
N ARG A 115 -0.45 -9.08 10.07
CA ARG A 115 -0.26 -9.81 8.81
C ARG A 115 -1.28 -10.95 8.62
N ASP A 116 -1.57 -11.71 9.66
CA ASP A 116 -2.48 -12.85 9.56
C ASP A 116 -3.95 -12.38 9.44
N GLU A 117 -4.28 -11.24 10.04
CA GLU A 117 -5.59 -10.58 9.90
C GLU A 117 -5.77 -10.01 8.49
N LEU A 118 -4.73 -9.36 7.95
CA LEU A 118 -4.71 -8.90 6.57
C LEU A 118 -4.93 -10.05 5.58
N ALA A 119 -4.30 -11.20 5.83
CA ALA A 119 -4.49 -12.37 4.99
C ALA A 119 -5.96 -12.82 4.96
N ALA A 120 -6.62 -12.81 6.12
CA ALA A 120 -8.04 -13.15 6.22
C ALA A 120 -8.91 -12.18 5.44
N TYR A 121 -8.70 -10.86 5.59
CA TYR A 121 -9.47 -9.84 4.86
C TYR A 121 -9.30 -9.94 3.34
N ILE A 122 -8.07 -10.15 2.86
CA ILE A 122 -7.80 -10.28 1.42
C ILE A 122 -8.45 -11.55 0.87
N LEU A 123 -8.39 -12.68 1.60
CA LEU A 123 -9.02 -13.93 1.20
C LEU A 123 -10.55 -13.84 1.18
N GLU A 124 -11.15 -13.19 2.17
CA GLU A 124 -12.60 -12.96 2.23
C GLU A 124 -13.06 -12.09 1.06
N ALA A 125 -12.36 -10.99 0.78
CA ALA A 125 -12.66 -10.12 -0.35
C ALA A 125 -12.55 -10.86 -1.71
N ARG A 126 -11.62 -11.81 -1.82
CA ARG A 126 -11.43 -12.64 -3.04
C ARG A 126 -12.46 -13.76 -3.15
N PHE A 127 -12.93 -14.32 -2.05
CA PHE A 127 -13.84 -15.46 -2.00
C PHE A 127 -15.03 -15.20 -1.04
N PRO A 128 -15.93 -14.26 -1.37
CA PRO A 128 -16.99 -13.82 -0.45
C PRO A 128 -18.07 -14.90 -0.12
N TYR A 129 -17.96 -16.10 -0.70
CA TYR A 129 -18.95 -17.19 -0.56
C TYR A 129 -18.36 -18.51 -0.04
N ARG A 130 -17.14 -18.53 0.51
CA ARG A 130 -16.61 -19.70 1.23
C ARG A 130 -17.03 -19.65 2.71
N SER A 131 -18.30 -19.92 2.99
CA SER A 131 -18.84 -20.20 4.33
C SER A 131 -19.54 -21.55 4.36
#